data_AF-A0A0S4TYC5-F1
#
_entry.id   AF-A0A0S4TYC5-F1
#
_cell.length_a   1.000
_cell.length_b   1.000
_cell.length_c   1.000
_cell.angle_alpha   90.00
_cell.angle_beta   90.00
_cell.angle_gamma   90.00
#
_symmetry.space_group_name_H-M   'P 1'
#
loop_
_entity.id
_entity.type
_entity.pdbx_description
1 polymer ?
#
loop_
_entity_poly.entity_id
_entity_poly.type
_entity_poly.pdbx_seq_one_letter_code
_entity_poly.pdbx_strand_id
1 'polypeptide(L)'
;MHTSSTRSLRADGERFHFVAVLEFHQSGGIHIHAGVHGFRDADALREHWYAVVGVAEGNVDIQGPNSKGRKRISGAHKVAAYLSKYITKGTGHKLNERRYWASKGIDIPERFTIGQYRSGTDEKSFTDALDDTMRWLVGNGANFQRMMAYVSHGRKAFWFAMAATGHVEPVELDHDDDDSVVFAYS
;
A
#
# COMPACT_ATOMS: atom_id res chain seq x y z
N MET A 1 -26.70 3.83 33.24
CA MET A 1 -25.33 4.37 33.16
C MET A 1 -24.44 3.27 32.60
N HIS A 2 -24.05 3.35 31.32
CA HIS A 2 -23.15 2.39 30.69
C HIS A 2 -21.76 3.04 30.65
N THR A 3 -20.90 2.67 31.59
CA THR A 3 -19.48 3.05 31.56
C THR A 3 -18.76 2.13 30.57
N SER A 4 -18.83 2.46 29.28
CA SER A 4 -17.91 1.88 28.30
C SER A 4 -16.56 2.54 28.51
N SER A 5 -15.66 1.83 29.21
CA SER A 5 -14.26 2.17 29.31
C SER A 5 -13.64 2.08 27.91
N THR A 6 -13.64 3.18 27.16
CA THR A 6 -12.99 3.26 25.85
C THR A 6 -11.49 3.10 26.07
N ARG A 7 -10.95 1.91 25.77
CA ARG A 7 -9.52 1.65 25.91
C ARG A 7 -8.79 2.47 24.86
N SER A 8 -8.23 3.63 25.25
CA SER A 8 -7.55 4.56 24.36
C SER A 8 -6.72 3.85 23.27
N LEU A 9 -6.95 4.18 21.99
CA LEU A 9 -6.12 3.69 20.87
C LEU A 9 -4.64 4.08 20.99
N ARG A 10 -4.36 5.02 21.89
CA ARG A 10 -3.02 5.26 22.43
C ARG A 10 -2.90 4.37 23.66
N ALA A 11 -2.38 3.15 23.50
CA ALA A 11 -1.81 2.46 24.65
C ALA A 11 -0.76 3.41 25.28
N ASP A 12 -0.64 3.44 26.60
CA ASP A 12 0.14 4.42 27.36
C ASP A 12 1.43 4.88 26.63
N GLY A 13 1.40 6.11 26.09
CA GLY A 13 2.54 6.74 25.40
C GLY A 13 2.74 6.43 23.90
N GLU A 14 2.08 5.42 23.33
CA GLU A 14 2.22 5.10 21.89
C GLU A 14 1.37 6.03 21.01
N ARG A 15 2.02 6.66 20.02
CA ARG A 15 1.32 7.41 18.98
C ARG A 15 0.69 6.46 17.96
N PHE A 16 -0.57 6.71 17.63
CA PHE A 16 -1.27 6.02 16.56
C PHE A 16 -0.82 6.54 15.19
N HIS A 17 0.21 5.91 14.62
CA HIS A 17 0.71 6.24 13.28
C HIS A 17 -0.06 5.52 12.18
N PHE A 18 -0.59 6.29 11.22
CA PHE A 18 -1.33 5.75 10.08
C PHE A 18 -1.11 6.55 8.79
N VAL A 19 -1.30 5.86 7.66
CA VAL A 19 -1.54 6.46 6.35
C VAL A 19 -2.83 5.87 5.80
N ALA A 20 -3.78 6.72 5.38
CA ALA A 20 -5.10 6.31 4.95
C ALA A 20 -5.49 6.89 3.60
N VAL A 21 -6.28 6.14 2.84
CA VAL A 21 -6.83 6.48 1.52
C VAL A 21 -8.34 6.23 1.56
N LEU A 22 -9.12 7.17 1.05
CA LEU A 22 -10.57 7.02 0.91
C LEU A 22 -10.89 6.43 -0.46
N GLU A 23 -11.79 5.45 -0.47
CA GLU A 23 -12.41 4.93 -1.67
C GLU A 23 -13.93 5.09 -1.55
N PHE A 24 -14.54 5.72 -2.55
CA PHE A 24 -16.00 5.81 -2.66
C PHE A 24 -16.51 4.60 -3.45
N HIS A 25 -17.25 3.73 -2.77
CA HIS A 25 -17.82 2.54 -3.38
C HIS A 25 -19.03 2.91 -4.25
N GLN A 26 -19.26 2.15 -5.32
CA GLN A 26 -20.39 2.41 -6.24
C GLN A 26 -21.77 2.33 -5.57
N SER A 27 -21.87 1.59 -4.46
CA SER A 27 -23.09 1.50 -3.66
C SER A 27 -23.31 2.70 -2.71
N GLY A 28 -22.45 3.72 -2.74
CA GLY A 28 -22.52 4.91 -1.88
C GLY A 28 -21.75 4.79 -0.55
N GLY A 29 -21.22 3.60 -0.23
CA GLY A 29 -20.38 3.40 0.96
C GLY A 29 -19.01 4.06 0.83
N ILE A 30 -18.41 4.45 1.96
CA ILE A 30 -17.05 4.99 2.03
C ILE A 30 -16.15 3.94 2.67
N HIS A 31 -15.11 3.52 1.95
CA HIS A 31 -14.07 2.64 2.47
C HIS A 31 -12.84 3.45 2.86
N ILE A 32 -12.35 3.24 4.08
CA ILE A 32 -11.09 3.82 4.55
C ILE A 32 -10.04 2.71 4.54
N HIS A 33 -9.10 2.79 3.60
CA HIS A 33 -7.96 1.88 3.55
C HIS A 33 -6.80 2.50 4.32
N ALA A 34 -6.36 1.87 5.40
CA ALA A 34 -5.30 2.42 6.24
C ALA A 34 -4.16 1.42 6.48
N GLY A 35 -2.92 1.89 6.29
CA GLY A 35 -1.73 1.25 6.85
C GLY A 35 -1.46 1.81 8.23
N VAL A 36 -1.35 0.95 9.24
CA VAL A 36 -1.08 1.34 10.64
C VAL A 36 0.26 0.79 11.10
N HIS A 37 0.95 1.53 11.98
CA HIS A 37 2.19 1.08 12.59
C HIS A 37 1.92 0.23 13.84
N GLY A 38 2.59 -0.93 13.91
CA GLY A 38 2.47 -1.87 15.01
C GLY A 38 1.18 -2.71 14.98
N PHE A 39 1.08 -3.63 15.94
CA PHE A 39 -0.15 -4.38 16.15
C PHE A 39 -1.23 -3.47 16.75
N ARG A 40 -2.47 -3.66 16.30
CA ARG A 40 -3.64 -2.99 16.87
C ARG A 40 -4.73 -4.04 17.09
N ASP A 41 -5.37 -3.93 18.24
CA ASP A 41 -6.51 -4.76 18.60
C ASP A 41 -7.71 -4.37 17.73
N ALA A 42 -8.27 -5.35 17.00
CA ALA A 42 -9.35 -5.12 16.05
C ALA A 42 -10.66 -4.74 16.74
N ASP A 43 -10.94 -5.32 17.91
CA ASP A 43 -12.16 -5.04 18.64
C ASP A 43 -12.08 -3.65 19.29
N ALA A 44 -10.92 -3.28 19.82
CA ALA A 44 -10.70 -1.91 20.30
C ALA A 44 -10.87 -0.87 19.17
N LEU A 45 -10.31 -1.09 17.98
CA LEU A 45 -10.53 -0.18 16.85
C LEU A 45 -12.01 -0.11 16.44
N ARG A 46 -12.70 -1.26 16.44
CA ARG A 46 -14.11 -1.37 16.07
C ARG A 46 -15.01 -0.63 17.06
N GLU A 47 -14.73 -0.70 18.36
CA GLU A 47 -15.42 0.10 19.39
C GLU A 47 -15.30 1.61 19.13
N HIS A 48 -14.10 2.10 18.82
CA HIS A 48 -13.90 3.52 18.49
C HIS A 48 -14.57 3.92 17.19
N TRP A 49 -14.59 3.03 16.20
CA TRP A 49 -15.30 3.25 14.94
C TRP A 49 -16.81 3.42 15.19
N TYR A 50 -17.41 2.50 15.96
CA TYR A 50 -18.83 2.56 16.30
C TYR A 50 -19.21 3.76 17.16
N ALA A 51 -18.31 4.26 18.00
CA ALA A 51 -18.52 5.51 18.72
C ALA A 51 -18.68 6.72 17.77
N VAL A 52 -18.12 6.67 16.56
CA VAL A 52 -18.19 7.75 15.57
C VAL A 52 -19.34 7.56 14.59
N VAL A 53 -19.47 6.37 13.99
CA VAL A 53 -20.45 6.14 12.91
C VAL A 53 -21.76 5.54 13.38
N GLY A 54 -21.81 5.02 14.61
CA GLY A 54 -22.93 4.23 15.12
C GLY A 54 -22.68 2.72 15.03
N VAL A 55 -23.33 1.97 15.93
CA VAL A 55 -23.30 0.51 15.92
C VAL A 55 -24.02 0.00 14.66
N ALA A 56 -23.46 -1.01 14.00
CA ALA A 56 -23.94 -1.62 12.75
C ALA A 56 -23.84 -0.74 11.48
N GLU A 57 -23.36 0.51 11.58
CA GLU A 57 -23.14 1.42 10.44
C GLU A 57 -21.75 1.26 9.79
N GLY A 58 -21.11 0.09 9.95
CA GLY A 58 -19.82 -0.22 9.32
C GLY A 58 -19.03 -1.33 10.00
N ASN A 59 -17.77 -1.51 9.58
CA ASN A 59 -16.87 -2.52 10.13
C ASN A 59 -15.40 -2.12 10.00
N VAL A 60 -14.55 -2.66 10.89
CA VAL A 60 -13.08 -2.55 10.81
C VAL A 60 -12.47 -3.94 10.67
N ASP A 61 -11.70 -4.15 9.61
CA ASP A 61 -10.96 -5.40 9.39
C ASP A 61 -9.45 -5.12 9.35
N ILE A 62 -8.68 -5.88 10.12
CA ILE A 62 -7.21 -5.76 10.17
C ILE A 62 -6.57 -6.94 9.46
N GLN A 63 -5.58 -6.63 8.61
CA GLN A 63 -4.65 -7.59 8.02
C GLN A 63 -3.23 -7.27 8.47
N GLY A 64 -2.44 -8.29 8.78
CA GLY A 64 -1.07 -8.13 9.22
C GLY A 64 -0.22 -9.39 9.04
N PRO A 65 1.02 -9.39 9.57
CA PRO A 65 1.96 -10.51 9.41
C PRO A 65 1.43 -11.84 9.97
N ASN A 66 0.58 -11.77 10.99
CA ASN A 66 -0.02 -12.93 11.66
C ASN A 66 -1.37 -13.35 11.05
N SER A 67 -1.84 -12.67 10.00
CA SER A 67 -3.06 -13.08 9.30
C SER A 67 -2.83 -14.37 8.50
N LYS A 68 -3.87 -15.20 8.37
CA LYS A 68 -3.79 -16.49 7.66
C LYS A 68 -3.93 -16.34 6.14
N GLY A 69 -3.19 -17.16 5.40
CA GLY A 69 -3.32 -17.31 3.94
C GLY A 69 -3.06 -16.03 3.16
N ARG A 70 -3.81 -15.82 2.06
CA ARG A 70 -3.68 -14.65 1.16
C ARG A 70 -3.92 -13.29 1.82
N LYS A 71 -4.46 -13.26 3.05
CA LYS A 71 -4.67 -12.03 3.84
C LYS A 71 -3.41 -11.59 4.61
N ARG A 72 -2.32 -12.37 4.55
CA ARG A 72 -1.05 -12.03 5.18
C ARG A 72 -0.35 -10.89 4.45
N ILE A 73 -0.39 -9.70 5.04
CA ILE A 73 0.39 -8.54 4.56
C ILE A 73 1.54 -8.33 5.51
N SER A 74 2.76 -8.51 5.01
CA SER A 74 4.01 -8.29 5.75
C SER A 74 4.99 -7.49 4.90
N GLY A 75 5.60 -6.48 5.50
CA GLY A 75 6.52 -5.55 4.84
C GLY A 75 5.84 -4.25 4.36
N ALA A 76 6.52 -3.12 4.58
CA ALA A 76 6.01 -1.79 4.24
C ALA A 76 5.71 -1.63 2.73
N HIS A 77 6.50 -2.26 1.85
CA HIS A 77 6.31 -2.22 0.40
C HIS A 77 4.97 -2.83 -0.04
N LYS A 78 4.50 -3.90 0.62
CA LYS A 78 3.18 -4.47 0.34
C LYS A 78 2.05 -3.57 0.82
N VAL A 79 2.21 -2.96 1.99
CA VAL A 79 1.24 -1.99 2.51
C VAL A 79 1.15 -0.78 1.58
N ALA A 80 2.29 -0.24 1.14
CA ALA A 80 2.35 0.85 0.17
C ALA A 80 1.67 0.47 -1.15
N ALA A 81 1.97 -0.70 -1.70
CA ALA A 81 1.32 -1.20 -2.93
C ALA A 81 -0.20 -1.33 -2.78
N TYR A 82 -0.66 -1.86 -1.65
CA TYR A 82 -2.08 -1.98 -1.32
C TYR A 82 -2.76 -0.61 -1.30
N LEU A 83 -2.18 0.39 -0.61
CA LEU A 83 -2.72 1.75 -0.57
C LEU A 83 -2.70 2.42 -1.95
N SER A 84 -1.61 2.26 -2.72
CA SER A 84 -1.46 2.82 -4.06
C SER A 84 -2.53 2.34 -5.03
N LYS A 85 -2.97 1.08 -4.91
CA LYS A 85 -4.11 0.55 -5.68
C LYS A 85 -5.34 1.46 -5.52
N TYR A 86 -5.67 1.86 -4.30
CA TYR A 86 -6.85 2.68 -4.01
C TYR A 86 -6.65 4.16 -4.33
N ILE A 87 -5.42 4.68 -4.25
CA ILE A 87 -5.09 6.04 -4.73
C ILE A 87 -5.38 6.20 -6.23
N THR A 88 -5.20 5.12 -7.00
CA THR A 88 -5.45 5.10 -8.45
C THR A 88 -6.87 4.64 -8.81
N LYS A 89 -7.68 4.20 -7.84
CA LYS A 89 -9.02 3.68 -8.07
C LYS A 89 -10.04 4.84 -7.98
N GLY A 90 -10.46 5.33 -9.15
CA GLY A 90 -11.47 6.38 -9.28
C GLY A 90 -11.40 7.03 -10.67
N THR A 91 -12.52 7.58 -11.16
CA THR A 91 -12.66 8.11 -12.53
C THR A 91 -12.76 9.64 -12.62
N GLY A 92 -12.57 10.38 -11.51
CA GLY A 92 -12.87 11.83 -11.46
C GLY A 92 -11.83 12.71 -10.77
N HIS A 93 -10.61 12.23 -10.51
CA HIS A 93 -9.65 12.97 -9.70
C HIS A 93 -8.88 14.01 -10.50
N LYS A 94 -8.73 15.21 -9.92
CA LYS A 94 -7.86 16.25 -10.48
C LYS A 94 -6.39 15.86 -10.29
N LEU A 95 -5.54 16.30 -11.21
CA LEU A 95 -4.09 16.24 -11.03
C LEU A 95 -3.73 17.02 -9.75
N ASN A 96 -2.84 16.46 -8.91
CA ASN A 96 -2.40 17.02 -7.62
C ASN A 96 -3.44 17.09 -6.49
N GLU A 97 -4.61 16.46 -6.65
CA GLU A 97 -5.53 16.29 -5.53
C GLU A 97 -4.88 15.48 -4.40
N ARG A 98 -5.10 15.87 -3.14
CA ARG A 98 -4.60 15.12 -1.99
C ARG A 98 -5.43 13.84 -1.83
N ARG A 99 -4.82 12.70 -2.15
CA ARG A 99 -5.50 11.38 -2.15
C ARG A 99 -5.24 10.53 -0.91
N TYR A 100 -4.45 11.03 0.03
CA TYR A 100 -4.16 10.33 1.27
C TYR A 100 -4.02 11.29 2.46
N TRP A 101 -4.25 10.75 3.64
CA TRP A 101 -3.99 11.39 4.93
C TRP A 101 -2.98 10.57 5.70
N ALA A 102 -2.15 11.25 6.47
CA ALA A 102 -1.20 10.62 7.37
C ALA A 102 -1.31 11.28 8.74
N SER A 103 -1.09 10.53 9.81
CA SER A 103 -1.04 11.14 11.14
C SER A 103 0.18 12.05 11.29
N LYS A 104 0.09 13.00 12.23
CA LYS A 104 1.19 13.92 12.53
C LYS A 104 2.39 13.16 13.13
N GLY A 105 3.59 13.65 12.86
CA GLY A 105 4.84 13.08 13.40
C GLY A 105 5.32 11.83 12.67
N ILE A 106 4.85 11.59 11.45
CA ILE A 106 5.48 10.65 10.50
C ILE A 106 6.48 11.46 9.68
N ASP A 107 7.73 11.02 9.63
CA ASP A 107 8.75 11.63 8.79
C ASP A 107 8.41 11.40 7.32
N ILE A 108 8.18 12.50 6.60
CA ILE A 108 7.89 12.47 5.17
C ILE A 108 9.23 12.52 4.44
N PRO A 109 9.59 11.49 3.64
CA PRO A 109 10.83 11.51 2.90
C PRO A 109 10.85 12.66 1.91
N GLU A 110 12.04 13.22 1.68
CA GLU A 110 12.24 14.26 0.67
C GLU A 110 11.86 13.74 -0.72
N ARG A 111 11.17 14.59 -1.49
CA ARG A 111 10.76 14.23 -2.85
C ARG A 111 11.92 14.47 -3.81
N PHE A 112 12.36 13.41 -4.45
CA PHE A 112 13.29 13.48 -5.57
C PHE A 112 12.53 13.39 -6.89
N THR A 113 12.89 14.24 -7.86
CA THR A 113 12.30 14.22 -9.21
C THR A 113 13.38 13.79 -10.20
N ILE A 114 13.15 12.66 -10.89
CA ILE A 114 14.10 12.12 -11.87
C ILE A 114 14.14 13.00 -13.13
N GLY A 115 12.99 13.49 -13.58
CA GLY A 115 12.89 14.35 -14.76
C GLY A 115 11.46 14.80 -15.05
N GLN A 116 11.34 15.71 -16.02
CA GLN A 116 10.06 16.07 -16.64
C GLN A 116 10.10 15.65 -18.10
N TYR A 117 9.16 14.80 -18.49
CA TYR A 117 9.15 14.18 -19.82
C TYR A 117 8.06 14.81 -20.67
N ARG A 118 8.49 15.48 -21.74
CA ARG A 118 7.60 16.08 -22.75
C ARG A 118 8.11 15.70 -24.13
N SER A 119 7.52 14.65 -24.67
CA SER A 119 7.76 14.17 -26.03
C SER A 119 6.58 14.56 -26.94
N GLY A 120 6.73 14.39 -28.25
CA GLY A 120 5.69 14.73 -29.23
C GLY A 120 4.37 13.97 -29.07
N THR A 121 4.34 12.91 -28.26
CA THR A 121 3.13 12.18 -27.86
C THR A 121 3.16 11.82 -26.38
N ASP A 122 1.97 11.64 -25.78
CA ASP A 122 1.83 11.15 -24.40
C ASP A 122 2.46 9.76 -24.22
N GLU A 123 2.36 8.92 -25.25
CA GLU A 123 2.91 7.56 -25.22
C GLU A 123 4.44 7.58 -25.17
N LYS A 124 5.08 8.41 -26.00
CA LYS A 124 6.53 8.55 -25.94
C LYS A 124 6.98 9.16 -24.60
N SER A 125 6.26 10.18 -24.11
CA SER A 125 6.56 10.79 -22.81
C SER A 125 6.49 9.78 -21.67
N PHE A 126 5.48 8.90 -21.69
CA PHE A 126 5.31 7.84 -20.72
C PHE A 126 6.44 6.81 -20.78
N THR A 127 6.79 6.34 -21.98
CA THR A 127 7.86 5.35 -22.17
C THR A 127 9.22 5.90 -21.77
N ASP A 128 9.56 7.13 -22.16
CA ASP A 128 10.80 7.79 -21.76
C ASP A 128 10.87 7.91 -20.21
N ALA A 129 9.77 8.31 -19.57
CA ALA A 129 9.70 8.43 -18.11
C ALA A 129 9.89 7.08 -17.40
N LEU A 130 9.31 6.02 -17.94
CA LEU A 130 9.43 4.67 -17.39
C LEU A 130 10.86 4.13 -17.55
N ASP A 131 11.47 4.30 -18.73
CA ASP A 131 12.84 3.84 -19.00
C ASP A 131 13.85 4.53 -18.06
N ASP A 132 13.80 5.86 -17.97
CA ASP A 132 14.71 6.62 -17.11
C ASP A 132 14.51 6.30 -15.63
N THR A 133 13.25 6.07 -15.20
CA THR A 133 13.00 5.61 -13.83
C THR A 133 13.62 4.25 -13.57
N MET A 134 13.47 3.28 -14.48
CA MET A 134 14.06 1.96 -14.33
C MET A 134 15.59 2.00 -14.33
N ARG A 135 16.19 2.77 -15.24
CA ARG A 135 17.64 2.99 -15.26
C ARG A 135 18.14 3.58 -13.95
N TRP A 136 17.43 4.57 -13.41
CA TRP A 136 17.77 5.17 -12.13
C TRP A 136 17.69 4.14 -10.99
N LEU A 137 16.63 3.34 -10.93
CA LEU A 137 16.47 2.31 -9.90
C LEU A 137 17.60 1.28 -9.94
N VAL A 138 17.94 0.77 -11.13
CA VAL A 138 19.03 -0.18 -11.32
C VAL A 138 20.38 0.45 -10.98
N GLY A 139 20.66 1.65 -11.49
CA GLY A 139 21.92 2.36 -11.28
C GLY A 139 22.19 2.74 -9.82
N ASN A 140 21.14 2.86 -9.00
CA ASN A 140 21.24 3.17 -7.57
C ASN A 140 21.11 1.92 -6.67
N GLY A 141 21.15 0.71 -7.24
CA GLY A 141 21.14 -0.53 -6.46
C GLY A 141 19.83 -0.76 -5.70
N ALA A 142 18.69 -0.37 -6.28
CA ALA A 142 17.38 -0.60 -5.68
C ALA A 142 17.16 -2.09 -5.38
N ASN A 143 16.50 -2.39 -4.26
CA ASN A 143 16.15 -3.75 -3.92
C ASN A 143 14.87 -4.20 -4.64
N PHE A 144 15.05 -5.05 -5.65
CA PHE A 144 13.94 -5.57 -6.46
C PHE A 144 13.21 -6.77 -5.83
N GLN A 145 13.70 -7.30 -4.71
CA GLN A 145 13.02 -8.42 -4.06
C GLN A 145 11.62 -8.02 -3.59
N ARG A 146 10.63 -8.81 -4.00
CA ARG A 146 9.21 -8.60 -3.70
C ARG A 146 8.71 -7.21 -4.16
N MET A 147 9.39 -6.60 -5.14
CA MET A 147 8.96 -5.34 -5.73
C MET A 147 7.53 -5.47 -6.24
N MET A 148 6.71 -4.52 -5.85
CA MET A 148 5.36 -4.37 -6.37
C MET A 148 5.37 -3.27 -7.41
N ALA A 149 4.86 -3.55 -8.60
CA ALA A 149 4.79 -2.59 -9.69
C ALA A 149 3.36 -2.44 -10.19
N TYR A 150 3.05 -1.23 -10.64
CA TYR A 150 1.87 -0.94 -11.43
C TYR A 150 2.28 -0.12 -12.62
N VAL A 151 1.79 -0.50 -13.80
CA VAL A 151 2.03 0.22 -15.05
C VAL A 151 0.70 0.29 -15.80
N SER A 152 0.28 1.47 -16.19
CA SER A 152 -0.93 1.65 -16.99
C SER A 152 -0.75 2.75 -18.03
N HIS A 153 -0.65 2.31 -19.29
CA HIS A 153 -0.62 3.20 -20.44
C HIS A 153 -1.93 3.98 -20.61
N GLY A 154 -3.08 3.37 -20.28
CA GLY A 154 -4.38 4.05 -20.34
C GLY A 154 -4.51 5.17 -19.31
N ARG A 155 -3.98 4.97 -18.09
CA ARG A 155 -3.95 6.00 -17.04
C ARG A 155 -2.72 6.91 -17.10
N LYS A 156 -1.78 6.65 -18.02
CA LYS A 156 -0.47 7.30 -18.12
C LYS A 156 0.24 7.40 -16.76
N ALA A 157 0.18 6.32 -15.99
CA ALA A 157 0.73 6.28 -14.65
C ALA A 157 1.43 4.94 -14.38
N PHE A 158 2.55 5.02 -13.66
CA PHE A 158 3.22 3.86 -13.09
C PHE A 158 3.71 4.18 -11.67
N TRP A 159 3.91 3.13 -10.87
CA TRP A 159 4.54 3.24 -9.56
C TRP A 159 5.23 1.93 -9.18
N PHE A 160 6.22 2.06 -8.30
CA PHE A 160 6.95 0.95 -7.68
C PHE A 160 6.86 1.07 -6.17
N ALA A 161 6.70 -0.05 -5.48
CA ALA A 161 6.88 -0.14 -4.04
C ALA A 161 7.90 -1.25 -3.76
N MET A 162 9.02 -0.87 -3.18
CA MET A 162 10.20 -1.71 -3.01
C MET A 162 10.53 -1.89 -1.53
N ALA A 163 11.09 -3.05 -1.19
CA ALA A 163 11.60 -3.28 0.16
C ALA A 163 12.83 -2.40 0.43
N ALA A 164 13.18 -2.25 1.71
CA ALA A 164 14.40 -1.57 2.11
C ALA A 164 15.63 -2.30 1.55
N THR A 165 16.71 -1.55 1.36
CA THR A 165 18.02 -2.11 1.01
C THR A 165 18.44 -3.16 2.03
N GLY A 166 18.85 -4.35 1.56
CA GLY A 166 19.22 -5.47 2.42
C GLY A 166 18.08 -6.38 2.86
N HIS A 167 16.82 -6.09 2.51
CA HIS A 167 15.76 -7.10 2.65
C HIS A 167 16.07 -8.30 1.74
N VAL A 168 16.16 -9.48 2.36
CA VAL A 168 16.33 -10.76 1.68
C VAL A 168 15.09 -11.61 1.97
N GLU A 169 14.45 -12.09 0.92
CA GLU A 169 13.40 -13.09 0.99
C GLU A 169 14.06 -14.43 1.35
N PRO A 170 13.63 -15.08 2.44
CA PRO A 170 14.10 -16.42 2.73
C PRO A 170 13.69 -17.34 1.58
N VAL A 171 14.61 -18.20 1.16
CA VAL A 171 14.28 -19.29 0.23
C VAL A 171 13.45 -20.31 1.03
N GLU A 172 12.13 -20.21 0.96
CA GLU A 172 11.27 -21.33 1.33
C GLU A 172 11.34 -22.31 0.15
N LEU A 173 12.21 -23.32 0.26
CA LEU A 173 12.17 -24.48 -0.62
C LEU A 173 10.93 -25.26 -0.22
N ASP A 174 9.84 -25.12 -0.97
CA ASP A 174 8.71 -26.04 -0.87
C ASP A 174 9.27 -27.45 -1.12
N HIS A 175 9.31 -28.28 -0.08
CA HIS A 175 9.74 -29.69 -0.16
C HIS A 175 8.73 -30.58 -0.90
N ASP A 176 7.73 -30.00 -1.55
CA ASP A 176 6.61 -30.69 -2.21
C ASP A 176 6.58 -30.52 -3.74
N ASP A 177 7.55 -29.82 -4.36
CA ASP A 177 7.67 -29.81 -5.82
C ASP A 177 8.56 -30.97 -6.30
N ASP A 178 7.89 -32.10 -6.50
CA ASP A 178 8.33 -33.30 -7.21
C ASP A 178 9.12 -32.97 -8.50
N ASP A 179 10.27 -33.63 -8.64
CA ASP A 179 11.31 -33.50 -9.66
C ASP A 179 10.82 -33.83 -11.09
N SER A 180 9.92 -33.03 -11.67
CA SER A 180 9.49 -33.24 -13.06
C SER A 180 9.24 -31.98 -13.88
N VAL A 181 10.21 -31.05 -13.89
CA VAL A 181 10.29 -30.10 -15.01
C VAL A 181 10.98 -30.79 -16.20
N VAL A 182 10.17 -31.47 -17.01
CA VAL A 182 10.59 -31.93 -18.34
C VAL A 182 10.69 -30.69 -19.24
N PHE A 183 11.92 -30.30 -19.58
CA PHE A 183 12.16 -29.35 -20.67
C PHE A 183 11.84 -30.03 -22.00
N ALA A 184 10.62 -29.81 -22.52
CA ALA A 184 10.32 -30.05 -23.92
C ALA A 184 10.76 -28.80 -24.71
N TYR A 185 11.88 -28.92 -25.42
CA TYR A 185 12.20 -28.02 -26.52
C TYR A 185 11.44 -28.46 -27.77
N SER A 186 10.72 -27.52 -28.40
CA SER A 186 10.39 -27.54 -29.83
C SER A 186 10.43 -26.12 -30.37
#